data_AF-A0A5C5YDP1-F1
#
_entry.id   AF-A0A5C5YDP1-F1
#
_cell.length_a   1.000
_cell.length_b   1.000
_cell.length_c   1.000
_cell.angle_alpha   90.00
_cell.angle_beta   90.00
_cell.angle_gamma   90.00
#
_symmetry.space_group_name_H-M   'P 1'
#
loop_
_entity.id
_entity.type
_entity.pdbx_description
1 polymer ?
#
loop_
_entity_poly.entity_id
_entity_poly.type
_entity_poly.pdbx_seq_one_letter_code
_entity_poly.pdbx_strand_id
1 'polypeptide(L)'
;MPEPFNPYQSPGGDDAPGVGTGRYGIDWVPILAWPVAFGANLIVPLRFAWLEAFGASRAGIVLMLLVILALGWLVCLVKPLESRRLLMGSVVTAVLQVIPVLHFAIGLVVILVMEFAGLVDGSGDGPAFSDQHAFGAILTTLLVGAALLGVSYLFGVALQTQLPSRWFVPPGATEEDELLL
;
A
#
# COMPACT_ATOMS: atom_id res chain seq x y z
N MET A 1 33.89 2.42 -46.56
CA MET A 1 35.06 2.68 -45.69
C MET A 1 34.93 1.73 -44.52
N PRO A 2 35.97 0.94 -44.18
CA PRO A 2 35.92 0.08 -43.00
C PRO A 2 35.83 0.95 -41.73
N GLU A 3 34.99 0.54 -40.78
CA GLU A 3 34.81 1.29 -39.53
C GLU A 3 36.10 1.33 -38.69
N PRO A 4 36.38 2.46 -38.00
CA PRO A 4 37.53 2.57 -37.13
C PRO A 4 37.40 1.61 -35.93
N PHE A 5 38.43 0.78 -35.74
CA PHE A 5 38.59 -0.10 -34.60
C PHE A 5 38.46 0.68 -33.28
N ASN A 6 37.43 0.39 -32.50
CA ASN A 6 37.22 0.96 -31.17
C ASN A 6 37.84 0.05 -30.10
N PRO A 7 39.00 0.41 -29.51
CA PRO A 7 39.68 -0.44 -28.52
C PRO A 7 38.95 -0.56 -27.18
N TYR A 8 37.87 0.21 -26.97
CA TYR A 8 37.02 0.13 -25.77
C TYR A 8 35.78 -0.75 -25.97
N GLN A 9 35.61 -1.36 -27.15
CA GLN A 9 34.50 -2.28 -27.39
C GLN A 9 34.76 -3.58 -26.62
N SER A 10 33.97 -3.85 -25.58
CA SER A 10 34.10 -5.08 -24.80
C SER A 10 33.86 -6.28 -25.70
N PRO A 11 34.68 -7.36 -25.64
CA PRO A 11 34.45 -8.58 -26.40
C PRO A 11 33.13 -9.21 -25.95
N GLY A 12 32.06 -8.97 -26.71
CA GLY A 12 30.68 -9.32 -26.33
C GLY A 12 29.61 -8.26 -26.67
N GLY A 13 29.98 -7.12 -27.25
CA GLY A 13 29.04 -6.02 -27.56
C GLY A 13 28.04 -6.25 -28.71
N ASP A 14 28.05 -7.41 -29.37
CA ASP A 14 27.15 -7.75 -30.49
C ASP A 14 25.97 -8.64 -30.08
N ASP A 15 25.85 -8.99 -28.81
CA ASP A 15 24.59 -9.48 -28.24
C ASP A 15 23.90 -8.31 -27.54
N ALA A 16 23.42 -7.32 -28.30
CA ALA A 16 22.26 -6.58 -27.81
C ALA A 16 21.15 -7.64 -27.69
N PRO A 17 20.74 -8.09 -26.49
CA PRO A 17 19.59 -8.98 -26.39
C PRO A 17 18.46 -8.22 -27.05
N GLY A 18 18.06 -8.69 -28.23
CA GLY A 18 17.20 -7.95 -29.14
C GLY A 18 16.07 -7.37 -28.34
N VAL A 19 15.90 -6.03 -28.44
CA VAL A 19 14.88 -5.21 -27.77
C VAL A 19 13.68 -6.10 -27.54
N GLY A 20 13.66 -6.69 -26.35
CA GLY A 20 12.66 -7.67 -26.02
C GLY A 20 11.43 -6.80 -25.99
N THR A 21 10.53 -7.01 -26.95
CA THR A 21 9.11 -6.72 -26.81
C THR A 21 8.54 -7.66 -25.74
N GLY A 22 9.26 -7.75 -24.62
CA GLY A 22 9.02 -8.60 -23.49
C GLY A 22 7.74 -8.08 -22.91
N ARG A 23 6.67 -8.81 -23.21
CA ARG A 23 5.50 -8.92 -22.35
C ARG A 23 5.99 -8.66 -20.93
N TYR A 24 5.59 -7.54 -20.33
CA TYR A 24 5.82 -7.29 -18.92
C TYR A 24 5.47 -8.58 -18.20
N GLY A 25 6.50 -9.33 -17.78
CA GLY A 25 6.29 -10.55 -17.02
C GLY A 25 5.51 -10.11 -15.79
N ILE A 26 4.48 -10.86 -15.42
CA ILE A 26 3.76 -10.58 -14.19
C ILE A 26 4.81 -10.52 -13.07
N ASP A 27 4.97 -9.33 -12.45
CA ASP A 27 5.88 -9.16 -11.33
C ASP A 27 5.24 -9.85 -10.12
N TRP A 28 5.64 -11.10 -9.88
CA TRP A 28 5.09 -11.92 -8.81
C TRP A 28 5.50 -11.41 -7.42
N VAL A 29 6.59 -10.66 -7.32
CA VAL A 29 7.10 -10.17 -6.03
C VAL A 29 6.06 -9.32 -5.30
N PRO A 30 5.50 -8.24 -5.86
CA PRO A 30 4.51 -7.44 -5.17
C PRO A 30 3.22 -8.21 -4.90
N ILE A 31 2.81 -9.12 -5.79
CA ILE A 31 1.61 -9.96 -5.62
C ILE A 31 1.72 -10.87 -4.40
N LEU A 32 2.92 -11.45 -4.17
CA LEU A 32 3.20 -12.33 -3.04
C LEU A 32 3.54 -11.56 -1.75
N ALA A 33 4.21 -10.41 -1.87
CA ALA A 33 4.58 -9.58 -0.72
C ALA A 33 3.37 -8.85 -0.12
N TRP A 34 2.37 -8.52 -0.93
CA TRP A 34 1.20 -7.75 -0.49
C TRP A 34 0.43 -8.39 0.67
N PRO A 35 0.02 -9.68 0.64
CA PRO A 35 -0.65 -10.31 1.78
C PRO A 35 0.19 -10.31 3.06
N VAL A 36 1.51 -10.44 2.95
CA VAL A 36 2.42 -10.43 4.10
C VAL A 36 2.48 -9.03 4.71
N ALA A 37 2.68 -8.00 3.87
CA ALA A 37 2.69 -6.62 4.31
C ALA A 37 1.34 -6.19 4.91
N PHE A 38 0.24 -6.57 4.26
CA PHE A 38 -1.12 -6.35 4.75
C PHE A 38 -1.32 -7.03 6.11
N GLY A 39 -0.95 -8.30 6.24
CA GLY A 39 -1.05 -9.05 7.50
C GLY A 39 -0.26 -8.41 8.63
N ALA A 40 0.97 -7.96 8.37
CA ALA A 40 1.79 -7.25 9.36
C ALA A 40 1.13 -5.94 9.83
N ASN A 41 0.55 -5.17 8.91
CA ASN A 41 -0.18 -3.93 9.20
C ASN A 41 -1.55 -4.14 9.86
N LEU A 42 -2.03 -5.38 9.95
CA LEU A 42 -3.29 -5.70 10.62
C LEU A 42 -3.13 -6.13 12.06
N ILE A 43 -1.94 -6.51 12.52
CA ILE A 43 -1.75 -7.09 13.86
C ILE A 43 -2.32 -6.17 14.94
N VAL A 44 -1.95 -4.89 14.91
CA VAL A 44 -2.37 -3.93 15.93
C VAL A 44 -3.82 -3.47 15.73
N PRO A 45 -4.25 -3.02 14.53
CA PRO A 45 -5.64 -2.62 14.31
C PRO A 45 -6.65 -3.73 14.57
N LEU A 46 -6.36 -4.95 14.11
CA LEU A 46 -7.25 -6.10 14.29
C LEU A 46 -7.38 -6.45 15.77
N ARG A 47 -6.30 -6.34 16.56
CA ARG A 47 -6.38 -6.57 18.01
C ARG A 47 -7.35 -5.60 18.67
N PHE A 48 -7.28 -4.31 18.36
CA PHE A 48 -8.18 -3.31 18.95
C PHE A 48 -9.62 -3.49 18.44
N ALA A 49 -9.79 -3.58 17.12
CA ALA A 49 -11.11 -3.73 16.52
C ALA A 49 -11.82 -5.03 16.97
N TRP A 50 -11.08 -6.12 17.18
CA TRP A 50 -11.67 -7.39 17.61
C TRP A 50 -12.11 -7.41 19.08
N LEU A 51 -11.40 -6.68 19.95
CA LEU A 51 -11.76 -6.53 21.36
C LEU A 51 -13.02 -5.68 21.54
N GLU A 52 -13.21 -4.68 20.68
CA GLU A 52 -14.35 -3.76 20.75
C GLU A 52 -15.57 -4.25 19.96
N ALA A 53 -15.38 -5.02 18.88
CA ALA A 53 -16.48 -5.48 18.05
C ALA A 53 -17.23 -6.68 18.66
N PHE A 54 -18.57 -6.58 18.69
CA PHE A 54 -19.50 -7.66 19.02
C PHE A 54 -20.37 -8.04 17.82
N GLY A 55 -20.80 -9.30 17.75
CA GLY A 55 -21.81 -9.77 16.79
C GLY A 55 -21.52 -9.44 15.32
N ALA A 56 -22.48 -8.80 14.65
CA ALA A 56 -22.44 -8.49 13.22
C ALA A 56 -21.30 -7.55 12.81
N SER A 57 -20.79 -6.71 13.73
CA SER A 57 -19.69 -5.78 13.47
C SER A 57 -18.39 -6.50 13.10
N ARG A 58 -18.15 -7.70 13.63
CA ARG A 58 -16.99 -8.53 13.27
C ARG A 58 -17.04 -8.99 11.81
N ALA A 59 -18.23 -9.34 11.32
CA ALA A 59 -18.40 -9.73 9.92
C ALA A 59 -18.14 -8.55 8.98
N GLY A 60 -18.57 -7.34 9.36
CA GLY A 60 -18.28 -6.10 8.61
C GLY A 60 -16.78 -5.81 8.53
N ILE A 61 -16.06 -5.97 9.64
CA ILE A 61 -14.59 -5.81 9.68
C ILE A 61 -13.94 -6.81 8.72
N VAL A 62 -14.26 -8.10 8.84
CA VAL A 62 -13.66 -9.14 7.98
C VAL A 62 -13.94 -8.89 6.50
N LEU A 63 -15.18 -8.51 6.15
CA LEU A 63 -15.54 -8.18 4.78
C LEU A 63 -14.70 -7.02 4.23
N MET A 64 -14.54 -5.94 5.01
CA MET A 64 -13.73 -4.80 4.59
C MET A 64 -12.24 -5.13 4.47
N LEU A 65 -11.71 -5.97 5.36
CA LEU A 65 -10.33 -6.44 5.22
C LEU A 65 -10.12 -7.21 3.91
N LEU A 66 -11.07 -8.07 3.52
CA LEU A 66 -11.02 -8.79 2.25
C LEU A 66 -11.08 -7.85 1.04
N VAL A 67 -11.93 -6.81 1.10
CA VAL A 67 -12.02 -5.79 0.04
C VAL A 67 -10.69 -5.04 -0.11
N ILE A 68 -10.09 -4.60 1.00
CA ILE A 68 -8.79 -3.89 0.97
C ILE A 68 -7.68 -4.80 0.43
N LEU A 69 -7.66 -6.06 0.86
CA LEU A 69 -6.70 -7.05 0.35
C LEU A 69 -6.83 -7.24 -1.17
N ALA A 70 -8.06 -7.40 -1.67
CA ALA A 70 -8.35 -7.54 -3.10
C ALA A 70 -7.97 -6.29 -3.91
N LEU A 71 -8.26 -5.10 -3.38
CA LEU A 71 -7.88 -3.84 -4.01
C LEU A 71 -6.35 -3.69 -4.10
N GLY A 72 -5.61 -4.09 -3.07
CA GLY A 72 -4.15 -4.04 -3.12
C GLY A 72 -3.57 -5.03 -4.14
N TRP A 73 -4.15 -6.23 -4.29
CA TRP A 73 -3.80 -7.13 -5.40
C TRP A 73 -4.07 -6.52 -6.77
N LEU A 74 -5.22 -5.83 -6.93
CA LEU A 74 -5.52 -5.12 -8.18
C LEU A 74 -4.47 -4.05 -8.48
N VAL A 75 -4.02 -3.29 -7.48
CA VAL A 75 -2.93 -2.32 -7.64
C VAL A 75 -1.63 -3.01 -8.04
N CYS A 76 -1.27 -4.13 -7.41
CA CYS A 76 -0.09 -4.92 -7.79
C CYS A 76 -0.13 -5.41 -9.24
N LEU A 77 -1.31 -5.71 -9.78
CA LEU A 77 -1.48 -6.18 -11.17
C LEU A 77 -1.50 -5.03 -12.20
N VAL A 78 -2.11 -3.89 -11.86
CA VAL A 78 -2.34 -2.80 -12.82
C VAL A 78 -1.22 -1.75 -12.79
N LYS A 79 -0.58 -1.53 -11.63
CA LYS A 79 0.40 -0.47 -11.39
C LYS A 79 1.62 -1.01 -10.63
N PRO A 80 2.53 -1.75 -11.29
CA PRO A 80 3.65 -2.42 -10.63
C PRO A 80 4.58 -1.42 -9.90
N LEU A 81 4.83 -0.25 -10.50
CA LEU A 81 5.69 0.79 -9.94
C LEU A 81 5.10 1.41 -8.66
N GLU A 82 3.81 1.72 -8.67
CA GLU A 82 3.10 2.23 -7.48
C GLU A 82 2.99 1.16 -6.39
N SER A 83 2.84 -0.11 -6.79
CA SER A 83 2.75 -1.22 -5.83
C SER A 83 4.06 -1.39 -5.03
N ARG A 84 5.22 -1.16 -5.65
CA ARG A 84 6.52 -1.20 -4.97
C ARG A 84 6.70 -0.06 -3.97
N ARG A 85 6.29 1.15 -4.33
CA ARG A 85 6.24 2.31 -3.41
C ARG A 85 5.36 1.98 -2.21
N LEU A 86 4.14 1.51 -2.48
CA LEU A 86 3.18 1.13 -1.43
C LEU A 86 3.74 0.04 -0.51
N LEU A 87 4.36 -1.01 -1.06
CA LEU A 87 4.96 -2.09 -0.29
C LEU A 87 6.10 -1.60 0.59
N MET A 88 7.05 -0.84 0.05
CA MET A 88 8.18 -0.31 0.82
C MET A 88 7.70 0.58 1.96
N GLY A 89 6.76 1.48 1.70
CA GLY A 89 6.20 2.32 2.73
C GLY A 89 5.33 1.56 3.74
N SER A 90 4.62 0.49 3.32
CA SER A 90 3.84 -0.36 4.23
C SER A 90 4.69 -1.09 5.28
N VAL A 91 5.96 -1.39 4.96
CA VAL A 91 6.91 -1.96 5.93
C VAL A 91 7.22 -0.92 7.01
N VAL A 92 7.47 0.33 6.62
CA VAL A 92 7.67 1.43 7.57
C VAL A 92 6.44 1.63 8.43
N THR A 93 5.25 1.66 7.82
CA THR A 93 3.99 1.81 8.55
C THR A 93 3.78 0.69 9.55
N ALA A 94 4.07 -0.57 9.18
CA ALA A 94 3.96 -1.71 10.09
C ALA A 94 4.89 -1.58 11.31
N VAL A 95 6.14 -1.13 11.09
CA VAL A 95 7.10 -0.86 12.18
C VAL A 95 6.59 0.26 13.08
N LEU A 96 6.06 1.34 12.50
CA LEU A 96 5.52 2.46 13.28
C LEU A 96 4.26 2.08 14.07
N GLN A 97 3.46 1.14 13.58
CA GLN A 97 2.27 0.67 14.30
C GLN A 97 2.57 -0.08 15.60
N VAL A 98 3.81 -0.53 15.83
CA VAL A 98 4.23 -1.15 17.11
C VAL A 98 3.93 -0.21 18.29
N ILE A 99 4.10 1.10 18.08
CA ILE A 99 3.61 2.13 19.00
C ILE A 99 2.38 2.76 18.33
N PRO A 100 1.15 2.51 18.81
CA PRO A 100 -0.08 2.83 18.08
C PRO A 100 -0.39 4.33 17.93
N VAL A 101 0.60 5.23 18.08
CA VAL A 101 0.46 6.69 17.92
C VAL A 101 -0.13 7.05 16.57
N LEU A 102 0.40 6.47 15.48
CA LEU A 102 -0.08 6.76 14.14
C LEU A 102 -1.53 6.29 13.94
N HIS A 103 -1.87 5.13 14.52
CA HIS A 103 -3.22 4.59 14.43
C HIS A 103 -4.23 5.45 15.20
N PHE A 104 -3.88 5.90 16.41
CA PHE A 104 -4.70 6.82 17.19
C PHE A 104 -4.86 8.17 16.50
N ALA A 105 -3.79 8.74 15.95
CA ALA A 105 -3.85 10.00 15.23
C ALA A 105 -4.78 9.91 14.01
N ILE A 106 -4.65 8.84 13.21
CA ILE A 106 -5.52 8.60 12.05
C ILE A 106 -6.97 8.37 12.50
N GLY A 107 -7.19 7.56 13.54
CA GLY A 107 -8.52 7.32 14.09
C GLY A 107 -9.22 8.61 14.52
N LEU A 108 -8.49 9.49 15.21
CA LEU A 108 -9.01 10.79 15.64
C LEU A 108 -9.35 11.69 14.45
N VAL A 109 -8.48 11.75 13.44
CA VAL A 109 -8.74 12.51 12.21
C VAL A 109 -9.99 11.97 11.48
N VAL A 110 -10.14 10.65 11.38
CA VAL A 110 -11.30 10.03 10.72
C VAL A 110 -12.59 10.36 11.46
N ILE A 111 -12.62 10.26 12.79
CA ILE A 111 -13.79 10.62 13.59
C ILE A 111 -14.16 12.08 13.35
N LEU A 112 -13.18 12.97 13.40
CA LEU A 112 -13.37 14.41 13.19
C LEU A 112 -13.92 14.70 11.78
N VAL A 113 -13.41 14.03 10.74
CA VAL A 113 -13.93 14.14 9.37
C VAL A 113 -15.38 13.64 9.26
N MET A 114 -15.72 12.53 9.93
CA MET A 114 -17.08 11.99 9.92
C MET A 114 -18.06 12.91 10.66
N GLU A 115 -17.63 13.53 11.76
CA GLU A 115 -18.39 14.54 12.50
C GLU A 115 -18.64 15.79 11.64
N PHE A 116 -17.59 16.32 10.99
CA PHE A 116 -17.72 17.45 10.06
C PHE A 116 -18.63 17.16 8.87
N ALA A 117 -18.64 15.91 8.39
CA ALA A 117 -19.52 15.47 7.31
C ALA A 117 -20.98 15.22 7.77
N GLY A 118 -21.28 15.38 9.07
CA GLY A 118 -22.61 15.11 9.64
C GLY A 118 -23.00 13.63 9.64
N LEU A 119 -22.01 12.73 9.60
CA LEU A 119 -22.22 11.28 9.56
C LEU A 119 -22.23 10.65 10.96
N VAL A 120 -21.74 11.36 11.97
CA VAL A 120 -21.69 10.95 13.38
C VAL A 120 -22.07 12.15 14.25
N ASP A 121 -22.87 11.94 15.30
CA ASP A 121 -23.21 12.99 16.27
C ASP A 121 -22.02 13.26 17.21
N GLY A 122 -21.57 14.51 17.28
CA GLY A 122 -20.44 14.98 18.09
C GLY A 122 -20.69 15.03 19.61
N SER A 123 -21.72 14.32 20.12
CA SER A 123 -22.17 14.40 21.52
C SER A 123 -21.23 13.76 22.55
N GLY A 124 -20.04 13.30 22.15
CA GLY A 124 -19.03 12.76 23.06
C GLY A 124 -19.27 11.32 23.50
N ASP A 125 -20.41 10.72 23.14
CA ASP A 125 -20.55 9.27 23.06
C ASP A 125 -19.78 8.81 21.81
N GLY A 126 -18.46 8.67 21.95
CA GLY A 126 -17.60 8.08 20.91
C GLY A 126 -18.26 6.81 20.36
N PRO A 127 -18.04 6.46 19.08
CA PRO A 127 -18.95 5.64 18.28
C PRO A 127 -19.52 4.49 19.10
N ALA A 128 -20.71 4.71 19.67
CA ALA A 128 -21.37 3.68 20.44
C ALA A 128 -21.76 2.65 19.39
N PHE A 129 -20.98 1.57 19.31
CA PHE A 129 -21.24 0.41 18.47
C PHE A 129 -22.50 -0.31 19.00
N SER A 130 -23.63 0.38 19.03
CA SER A 130 -24.94 -0.22 19.16
C SER A 130 -25.30 -0.86 17.81
N ASP A 131 -26.14 -1.88 17.84
CA ASP A 131 -26.58 -2.61 16.63
C ASP A 131 -27.23 -1.69 15.55
N GLN A 132 -27.56 -0.43 15.90
CA GLN A 132 -28.08 0.59 14.97
C GLN A 132 -26.99 1.29 14.12
N HIS A 133 -25.69 1.14 14.42
CA HIS A 133 -24.60 1.86 13.73
C HIS A 133 -23.58 0.96 13.03
N ALA A 134 -23.97 -0.22 12.55
CA ALA A 134 -23.10 -1.10 11.76
C ALA A 134 -22.47 -0.40 10.54
N PHE A 135 -23.20 0.51 9.89
CA PHE A 135 -22.68 1.31 8.77
C PHE A 135 -21.54 2.25 9.20
N GLY A 136 -21.66 2.86 10.39
CA GLY A 136 -20.61 3.73 10.96
C GLY A 136 -19.32 2.97 11.17
N ALA A 137 -19.38 1.79 11.80
CA ALA A 137 -18.21 0.94 12.03
C ALA A 137 -17.49 0.52 10.73
N ILE A 138 -18.29 0.15 9.71
CA ILE A 138 -17.78 -0.21 8.40
C ILE A 138 -17.10 0.99 7.73
N LEU A 139 -17.74 2.16 7.76
CA LEU A 139 -17.22 3.37 7.13
C LEU A 139 -15.95 3.87 7.83
N THR A 140 -15.93 3.87 9.17
CA THR A 140 -14.72 4.22 9.94
C THR A 140 -13.58 3.27 9.61
N THR A 141 -13.82 1.96 9.54
CA THR A 141 -12.79 0.96 9.17
C THR A 141 -12.26 1.22 7.77
N LEU A 142 -13.13 1.53 6.81
CA LEU A 142 -12.75 1.85 5.44
C LEU A 142 -11.88 3.11 5.38
N LEU A 143 -12.27 4.18 6.09
CA LEU A 143 -11.54 5.44 6.12
C LEU A 143 -10.19 5.31 6.82
N VAL A 144 -10.12 4.62 7.95
CA VAL A 144 -8.86 4.33 8.66
C VAL A 144 -7.94 3.49 7.77
N GLY A 145 -8.47 2.45 7.13
CA GLY A 145 -7.73 1.62 6.19
C GLY A 145 -7.17 2.43 5.02
N ALA A 146 -8.01 3.26 4.38
CA ALA A 146 -7.60 4.13 3.29
C ALA A 146 -6.53 5.16 3.72
N ALA A 147 -6.67 5.75 4.90
CA ALA A 147 -5.69 6.69 5.44
C ALA A 147 -4.34 6.00 5.72
N LEU A 148 -4.35 4.78 6.27
CA LEU A 148 -3.13 4.00 6.48
C LEU A 148 -2.44 3.62 5.16
N LEU A 149 -3.22 3.26 4.13
CA LEU A 149 -2.69 3.03 2.79
C LEU A 149 -2.06 4.30 2.21
N GLY A 150 -2.73 5.45 2.36
CA GLY A 150 -2.22 6.75 1.93
C GLY A 150 -0.91 7.10 2.65
N VAL A 151 -0.84 6.93 3.96
CA VAL A 151 0.40 7.18 4.73
C VAL A 151 1.51 6.22 4.32
N SER A 152 1.18 4.94 4.10
CA SER A 152 2.15 3.96 3.58
C SER A 152 2.66 4.39 2.22
N TYR A 153 1.79 4.84 1.32
CA TYR A 153 2.19 5.35 0.01
C TYR A 153 3.12 6.57 0.12
N LEU A 154 2.79 7.53 0.99
CA LEU A 154 3.63 8.72 1.25
C LEU A 154 5.02 8.34 1.79
N PHE A 155 5.11 7.36 2.69
CA PHE A 155 6.39 6.83 3.13
C PHE A 155 7.16 6.17 1.99
N GLY A 156 6.47 5.44 1.10
CA GLY A 156 7.05 4.87 -0.11
C GLY A 156 7.68 5.93 -1.02
N VAL A 157 6.95 7.01 -1.27
CA VAL A 157 7.43 8.16 -2.07
C VAL A 157 8.60 8.85 -1.36
N ALA A 158 8.51 9.08 -0.06
CA ALA A 158 9.60 9.67 0.71
C ALA A 158 10.87 8.80 0.65
N LEU A 159 10.71 7.48 0.81
CA LEU A 159 11.81 6.53 0.71
C LEU A 159 12.44 6.50 -0.69
N GLN A 160 11.65 6.67 -1.75
CA GLN A 160 12.17 6.76 -3.11
C GLN A 160 13.16 7.91 -3.28
N THR A 161 12.97 9.03 -2.58
CA THR A 161 13.92 10.16 -2.63
C THR A 161 15.25 9.87 -1.94
N GLN A 162 15.29 8.87 -1.04
CA GLN A 162 16.46 8.55 -0.21
C GLN A 162 17.17 7.26 -0.65
N LEU A 163 16.42 6.32 -1.24
CA LEU A 163 16.91 5.00 -1.63
C LEU A 163 17.18 4.92 -3.13
N PRO A 164 18.14 4.09 -3.57
CA PRO A 164 18.43 3.93 -5.00
C PRO A 164 17.20 3.47 -5.81
N SER A 165 17.00 4.03 -7.00
CA SER A 165 15.86 3.75 -7.90
C SER A 165 15.65 2.26 -8.17
N ARG A 166 16.73 1.46 -8.27
CA ARG A 166 16.69 0.00 -8.46
C ARG A 166 15.82 -0.77 -7.46
N TRP A 167 15.55 -0.22 -6.29
CA TRP A 167 14.66 -0.84 -5.30
C TRP A 167 13.17 -0.70 -5.66
N PHE A 168 12.83 0.26 -6.54
CA PHE A 168 11.46 0.59 -6.95
C PHE A 168 11.16 0.19 -8.40
N VAL A 169 12.18 -0.03 -9.22
CA VAL A 169 12.03 -0.45 -10.62
C VAL A 169 11.65 -1.94 -10.70
N PRO A 170 10.53 -2.31 -11.37
CA PRO A 170 10.19 -3.71 -11.67
C PRO A 170 11.19 -4.37 -12.64
N PRO A 171 11.41 -5.69 -12.57
CA PRO A 171 12.22 -6.41 -13.54
C PRO A 171 11.61 -6.27 -14.94
N GLY A 172 12.36 -5.70 -15.89
CA GLY A 172 11.90 -5.47 -17.26
C GLY A 172 11.20 -4.14 -17.49
N ALA A 173 11.30 -3.18 -16.56
CA ALA A 173 10.92 -1.79 -16.80
C ALA A 173 11.81 -1.15 -17.88
N THR A 174 11.24 -0.26 -18.69
CA THR A 174 11.97 0.44 -19.76
C THR A 174 12.76 1.63 -19.20
N GLU A 175 13.71 2.16 -19.97
CA GLU A 175 14.43 3.40 -19.60
C GLU A 175 13.48 4.59 -19.33
N GLU A 176 12.30 4.60 -19.96
CA GLU A 176 11.25 5.61 -19.72
C GLU A 176 10.67 5.52 -18.30
N ASP A 177 10.54 4.32 -17.74
CA ASP A 177 10.07 4.13 -16.35
C ASP A 177 11.12 4.57 -15.34
N GLU A 178 12.42 4.50 -15.67
CA GLU A 178 13.49 5.05 -14.83
C GLU A 178 13.51 6.58 -14.81
N LEU A 179 13.09 7.24 -15.89
CA LEU A 179 12.99 8.70 -15.98
C LEU A 179 11.79 9.27 -15.20
N LEU A 180 10.81 8.43 -14.85
CA LEU A 180 9.63 8.78 -14.04
C LEU A 180 9.86 8.60 -12.53
N LEU A 181 11.05 8.13 -12.13
CA LEU A 181 11.46 7.94 -10.73
C LEU A 181 12.31 9.10 -10.22
#